data_AF-A0A6J4HGC2-F1
#
_entry.id   AF-A0A6J4HGC2-F1
#
_cell.length_a   1.000
_cell.length_b   1.000
_cell.length_c   1.000
_cell.angle_alpha   90.00
_cell.angle_beta   90.00
_cell.angle_gamma   90.00
#
_symmetry.space_group_name_H-M   'P 1'
#
loop_
_entity.id
_entity.type
_entity.pdbx_description
1 polymer ?
#
loop_
_entity_poly.entity_id
_entity_poly.type
_entity_poly.pdbx_seq_one_letter_code
_entity_poly.pdbx_strand_id
1 'polypeptide(L)'
;MSQPYVKWADEEAPSPSDQRVRAAWLVRDVQDSFGEHQDVLAYLGERPEISPVLEEELTALYPEVDFDWAALRRAVTAAPPTDVSTLTDDEVALRLRQLAQERGLSPMELSLRLGYSQRQILPELLALLDGEGNVARLERSAGSIFEYLAKSHLDYAFLVYKARLFFQDETAALEEAIRSEPSGYGDAAWQARRAFWRTHLDAYRARRT
;
A
#
# COMPACT_ATOMS: atom_id res chain seq x y z
N MET A 1 1.24 -3.68 34.43
CA MET A 1 0.51 -2.87 33.44
C MET A 1 1.44 -2.65 32.27
N SER A 2 0.98 -2.88 31.04
CA SER A 2 1.84 -2.67 29.86
C SER A 2 2.00 -1.17 29.60
N GLN A 3 3.12 -0.79 29.00
CA GLN A 3 3.32 0.60 28.59
C GLN A 3 2.52 0.90 27.32
N PRO A 4 2.00 2.14 27.17
CA PRO A 4 1.36 2.57 25.94
C PRO A 4 2.27 2.42 24.73
N TYR A 5 1.70 2.08 23.58
CA TYR A 5 2.40 1.97 22.30
C TYR A 5 1.55 2.44 21.14
N VAL A 6 2.21 2.73 20.02
CA VAL A 6 1.56 3.14 18.77
C VAL A 6 1.22 1.90 17.96
N LYS A 7 -0.07 1.70 17.69
CA LYS A 7 -0.58 0.67 16.80
C LYS A 7 -0.98 1.31 15.47
N TRP A 8 -0.46 0.77 14.37
CA TRP A 8 -0.86 1.18 13.02
C TRP A 8 -1.88 0.19 12.47
N ALA A 9 -2.98 0.69 11.92
CA ALA A 9 -4.03 -0.14 11.31
C ALA A 9 -4.57 0.50 10.03
N ASP A 10 -5.05 -0.32 9.09
CA ASP A 10 -5.78 0.15 7.91
C ASP A 10 -7.28 0.33 8.26
N GLU A 11 -7.76 1.57 8.19
CA GLU A 11 -9.12 2.01 8.48
C GLU A 11 -9.84 2.40 7.19
N GLU A 12 -11.17 2.39 7.19
CA GLU A 12 -11.96 2.99 6.10
C GLU A 12 -11.84 4.52 6.16
N ALA A 13 -11.54 5.17 5.02
CA ALA A 13 -11.51 6.62 4.98
C ALA A 13 -12.91 7.19 5.24
N PRO A 14 -13.04 8.36 5.89
CA PRO A 14 -14.32 9.04 6.10
C PRO A 14 -14.92 9.65 4.80
N SER A 15 -14.44 9.23 3.62
CA SER A 15 -14.86 9.65 2.29
C SER A 15 -15.83 8.63 1.69
N PRO A 16 -16.71 9.00 0.72
CA PRO A 16 -17.53 8.03 -0.02
C PRO A 16 -16.73 7.05 -0.91
N SER A 17 -15.40 7.10 -0.89
CA SER A 17 -14.53 6.09 -1.49
C SER A 17 -14.28 4.98 -0.46
N ASP A 18 -14.38 3.70 -0.87
CA ASP A 18 -13.94 2.52 -0.10
C ASP A 18 -12.41 2.48 0.09
N GLN A 19 -11.77 3.65 0.14
CA GLN A 19 -10.34 3.80 0.23
C GLN A 19 -9.93 3.54 1.67
N ARG A 20 -9.13 2.49 1.88
CA ARG A 20 -8.52 2.24 3.18
C ARG A 20 -7.31 3.14 3.38
N VAL A 21 -7.29 3.84 4.50
CA VAL A 21 -6.21 4.72 4.95
C VAL A 21 -5.54 4.12 6.16
N ARG A 22 -4.22 4.30 6.25
CA ARG A 22 -3.48 3.78 7.39
C ARG A 22 -3.43 4.84 8.49
N ALA A 23 -3.99 4.52 9.64
CA ALA A 23 -4.04 5.42 10.78
C ALA A 23 -3.29 4.84 11.99
N ALA A 24 -2.78 5.73 12.82
CA ALA A 24 -2.15 5.37 14.08
C ALA A 24 -3.14 5.55 15.25
N TRP A 25 -3.02 4.64 16.19
CA TRP A 25 -3.76 4.60 17.44
C TRP A 25 -2.77 4.52 18.60
N LEU A 26 -3.01 5.25 19.67
CA LEU A 26 -2.31 5.07 20.92
C LEU A 26 -3.10 4.09 21.77
N VAL A 27 -2.49 2.97 22.12
CA VAL A 27 -3.15 1.86 22.84
C VAL A 27 -2.29 1.37 23.99
N ARG A 28 -2.88 0.63 24.93
CA ARG A 28 -2.17 -0.15 25.94
C ARG A 28 -2.85 -1.51 26.10
N ASP A 29 -2.09 -2.54 26.43
CA ASP A 29 -2.63 -3.85 26.78
C ASP A 29 -2.90 -3.91 28.29
N VAL A 30 -4.14 -4.25 28.66
CA VAL A 30 -4.61 -4.32 30.04
C VAL A 30 -4.96 -5.76 30.38
N GLN A 31 -4.57 -6.17 31.57
CA GLN A 31 -4.94 -7.46 32.13
C GLN A 31 -5.79 -7.22 33.37
N ASP A 32 -7.07 -7.55 33.29
CA ASP A 32 -8.04 -7.38 34.37
C ASP A 32 -8.86 -8.66 34.61
N SER A 33 -9.96 -8.54 35.36
CA SER A 33 -10.85 -9.68 35.67
C SER A 33 -11.56 -10.29 34.45
N PHE A 34 -11.55 -9.61 33.30
CA PHE A 34 -12.12 -10.08 32.04
C PHE A 34 -11.07 -10.69 31.11
N GLY A 35 -9.80 -10.66 31.49
CA GLY A 35 -8.68 -11.22 30.73
C GLY A 35 -7.78 -10.14 30.14
N GLU A 36 -7.00 -10.52 29.14
CA GLU A 36 -6.13 -9.61 28.40
C GLU A 36 -6.93 -8.94 27.28
N HIS A 37 -6.95 -7.60 27.28
CA HIS A 37 -7.61 -6.80 26.27
C HIS A 37 -6.82 -5.52 25.98
N GLN A 38 -7.18 -4.83 24.90
CA GLN A 38 -6.52 -3.60 24.47
C GLN A 38 -7.40 -2.39 24.76
N ASP A 39 -6.86 -1.44 25.52
CA ASP A 39 -7.45 -0.12 25.75
C ASP A 39 -6.97 0.85 24.67
N VAL A 40 -7.90 1.58 24.06
CA VAL A 40 -7.60 2.68 23.14
C VAL A 40 -7.53 3.99 23.94
N LEU A 41 -6.38 4.64 23.91
CA LEU A 41 -6.13 5.89 24.62
C LEU A 41 -6.36 7.11 23.72
N ALA A 42 -5.99 7.03 22.45
CA ALA A 42 -6.26 8.08 21.47
C ALA A 42 -6.24 7.56 20.02
N TYR A 43 -7.03 8.21 19.18
CA TYR A 43 -6.87 8.15 17.72
C TYR A 43 -5.90 9.24 17.27
N LEU A 44 -4.82 8.88 16.57
CA LEU A 44 -3.79 9.82 16.12
C LEU A 44 -3.92 10.18 14.63
N GLY A 45 -4.73 9.45 13.87
CA GLY A 45 -4.98 9.72 12.45
C GLY A 45 -3.89 9.23 11.50
N GLU A 46 -4.02 9.61 10.22
CA GLU A 46 -3.14 9.19 9.12
C GLU A 46 -1.76 9.84 9.12
N ARG A 47 -1.68 11.05 9.67
CA ARG A 47 -0.44 11.82 9.85
C ARG A 47 -0.26 12.10 11.33
N PRO A 48 0.02 11.06 12.13
CA PRO A 48 0.07 11.20 13.56
C PRO A 48 1.19 12.16 13.98
N GLU A 49 0.86 13.03 14.93
CA GLU A 49 1.81 13.88 15.62
C GLU A 49 1.50 13.81 17.11
N ILE A 50 2.54 13.61 17.93
CA ILE A 50 2.42 13.72 19.38
C ILE A 50 2.79 15.16 19.73
N SER A 51 1.76 15.99 19.76
CA SER A 51 1.90 17.41 20.12
C SER A 51 1.91 17.59 21.64
N PRO A 52 2.47 18.70 22.14
CA PRO A 52 2.42 19.02 23.58
C PRO A 52 0.99 19.08 24.13
N VAL A 53 0.02 19.51 23.32
CA VAL A 53 -1.40 19.56 23.71
C VAL A 53 -1.94 18.15 23.94
N LEU A 54 -1.63 17.20 23.05
CA LEU A 54 -2.05 15.81 23.21
C LEU A 54 -1.40 15.18 24.46
N GLU A 55 -0.15 15.51 24.77
CA GLU A 55 0.55 15.04 25.97
C GLU A 55 -0.14 15.53 27.25
N GLU A 56 -0.49 16.82 27.30
CA GLU A 56 -1.21 17.42 28.44
C GLU A 56 -2.59 16.78 28.61
N GLU A 57 -3.36 16.64 27.52
CA GLU A 57 -4.69 16.02 27.52
C GLU A 57 -4.64 14.57 28.02
N LEU A 58 -3.73 13.76 27.48
CA LEU A 58 -3.61 12.35 27.86
C LEU A 58 -3.10 12.15 29.28
N THR A 59 -2.16 12.98 29.74
CA THR A 59 -1.68 12.93 31.13
C THR A 59 -2.80 13.30 32.12
N ALA A 60 -3.68 14.24 31.74
CA ALA A 60 -4.82 14.63 32.56
C ALA A 60 -5.94 13.57 32.55
N LEU A 61 -6.20 12.93 31.40
CA LEU A 61 -7.23 11.90 31.25
C LEU A 61 -6.84 10.56 31.87
N TYR A 62 -5.55 10.21 31.81
CA TYR A 62 -5.01 8.92 32.27
C TYR A 62 -3.83 9.13 33.24
N PRO A 63 -4.05 9.73 34.42
CA PRO A 63 -2.98 10.08 35.35
C PRO A 63 -2.26 8.84 35.94
N GLU A 64 -2.86 7.66 35.85
CA GLU A 64 -2.27 6.40 36.28
C GLU A 64 -1.34 5.75 35.24
N VAL A 65 -1.29 6.31 34.03
CA VAL A 65 -0.49 5.78 32.92
C VAL A 65 0.86 6.48 32.84
N ASP A 66 1.93 5.69 32.87
CA ASP A 66 3.27 6.17 32.60
C ASP A 66 3.55 6.17 31.09
N PHE A 67 3.56 7.35 30.49
CA PHE A 67 3.81 7.54 29.06
C PHE A 67 5.29 7.82 28.78
N ASP A 68 5.97 6.93 28.06
CA ASP A 68 7.26 7.25 27.45
C ASP A 68 7.04 8.04 26.15
N TRP A 69 6.84 9.36 26.29
CA TRP A 69 6.63 10.26 25.16
C TRP A 69 7.77 10.27 24.15
N ALA A 70 9.01 9.96 24.56
CA ALA A 70 10.13 9.88 23.64
C ALA A 70 10.05 8.62 22.77
N ALA A 71 9.71 7.47 23.36
CA ALA A 71 9.47 6.24 22.62
C ALA A 71 8.26 6.34 21.68
N LEU A 72 7.16 6.93 22.16
CA LEU A 72 5.96 7.11 21.33
C LEU A 72 6.22 8.01 20.12
N ARG A 73 6.97 9.12 20.28
CA ARG A 73 7.37 9.98 19.15
C ARG A 73 8.24 9.23 18.14
N ARG A 74 9.18 8.39 18.61
CA ARG A 74 9.99 7.55 17.72
C ARG A 74 9.12 6.54 16.96
N ALA A 75 8.13 5.93 17.61
CA ALA A 75 7.23 4.96 17.00
C ALA A 75 6.29 5.59 15.94
N VAL A 76 5.87 6.84 16.16
CA VAL A 76 5.14 7.64 15.17
C VAL A 76 6.01 7.91 13.94
N THR A 77 7.27 8.30 14.12
CA THR A 77 8.18 8.60 13.01
C THR A 77 8.64 7.34 12.26
N ALA A 78 8.77 6.21 12.95
CA ALA A 78 9.24 4.94 12.40
C ALA A 78 8.08 4.03 11.99
N ALA A 79 7.04 4.58 11.34
CA ALA A 79 5.89 3.80 10.87
C ALA A 79 6.38 2.58 10.07
N PRO A 80 6.00 1.34 10.47
CA PRO A 80 6.43 0.16 9.73
C PRO A 80 5.81 0.20 8.32
N PRO A 81 6.49 -0.29 7.26
CA PRO A 81 5.91 -0.33 5.91
C PRO A 81 4.58 -1.08 5.88
N THR A 82 3.67 -0.72 4.97
CA THR A 82 2.40 -1.41 4.81
C THR A 82 2.64 -2.85 4.35
N ASP A 83 2.00 -3.80 5.02
CA ASP A 83 1.99 -5.20 4.62
C ASP A 83 1.13 -5.36 3.36
N VAL A 84 1.78 -5.52 2.21
CA VAL A 84 1.09 -5.60 0.93
C VAL A 84 0.36 -6.94 0.75
N SER A 85 0.64 -7.95 1.56
CA SER A 85 -0.07 -9.24 1.51
C SER A 85 -1.55 -9.14 1.85
N THR A 86 -1.94 -8.15 2.67
CA THR A 86 -3.33 -7.92 3.08
C THR A 86 -4.12 -7.07 2.08
N LEU A 87 -3.44 -6.37 1.17
CA LEU A 87 -4.06 -5.51 0.17
C LEU A 87 -4.62 -6.31 -1.01
N THR A 88 -5.72 -5.83 -1.57
CA THR A 88 -6.23 -6.19 -2.90
C THR A 88 -5.34 -5.60 -4.00
N ASP A 89 -5.51 -6.06 -5.24
CA ASP A 89 -4.74 -5.52 -6.37
C ASP A 89 -5.14 -4.10 -6.75
N ASP A 90 -6.40 -3.74 -6.52
CA ASP A 90 -6.90 -2.38 -6.70
C ASP A 90 -6.26 -1.44 -5.67
N GLU A 91 -6.16 -1.85 -4.40
CA GLU A 91 -5.48 -1.09 -3.36
C GLU A 91 -3.99 -0.94 -3.66
N VAL A 92 -3.31 -1.99 -4.17
CA VAL A 92 -1.91 -1.86 -4.60
C VAL A 92 -1.79 -0.86 -5.74
N ALA A 93 -2.66 -0.93 -6.75
CA ALA A 93 -2.64 -0.02 -7.89
C ALA A 93 -2.85 1.45 -7.46
N LEU A 94 -3.81 1.70 -6.57
CA LEU A 94 -4.13 3.04 -6.06
C LEU A 94 -3.04 3.59 -5.12
N ARG A 95 -2.39 2.72 -4.34
CA ARG A 95 -1.42 3.12 -3.31
C ARG A 95 0.05 3.05 -3.78
N LEU A 96 0.33 2.82 -5.07
CA LEU A 96 1.71 2.71 -5.60
C LEU A 96 2.65 3.84 -5.14
N ARG A 97 2.18 5.10 -5.19
CA ARG A 97 2.98 6.26 -4.77
C ARG A 97 3.26 6.24 -3.27
N GLN A 98 2.24 5.94 -2.46
CA GLN A 98 2.36 5.86 -1.00
C GLN A 98 3.29 4.71 -0.59
N LEU A 99 3.08 3.50 -1.14
CA LEU A 99 3.89 2.31 -0.84
C LEU A 99 5.37 2.49 -1.19
N ALA A 100 5.66 3.26 -2.25
CA ALA A 100 7.03 3.66 -2.60
C ALA A 100 7.62 4.63 -1.57
N GLN A 101 6.87 5.66 -1.16
CA GLN A 101 7.30 6.65 -0.18
C GLN A 101 7.59 6.05 1.19
N GLU A 102 6.78 5.08 1.64
CA GLU A 102 7.00 4.32 2.88
C GLU A 102 8.35 3.59 2.88
N ARG A 103 8.92 3.31 1.70
CA ARG A 103 10.22 2.67 1.50
C ARG A 103 11.32 3.66 1.07
N GLY A 104 11.05 4.96 1.15
CA GLY A 104 12.00 6.02 0.77
C GLY A 104 12.28 6.11 -0.74
N LEU A 105 11.36 5.63 -1.58
CA LEU A 105 11.54 5.60 -3.03
C LEU A 105 10.74 6.71 -3.72
N SER A 106 11.39 7.40 -4.64
CA SER A 106 10.73 8.23 -5.65
C SER A 106 10.03 7.37 -6.71
N PRO A 107 9.04 7.91 -7.46
CA PRO A 107 8.43 7.19 -8.57
C PRO A 107 9.43 6.74 -9.64
N MET A 108 10.52 7.49 -9.85
CA MET A 108 11.56 7.09 -10.80
C MET A 108 12.35 5.88 -10.28
N GLU A 109 12.74 5.89 -9.01
CA GLU A 109 13.45 4.76 -8.40
C GLU A 109 12.58 3.51 -8.39
N LEU A 110 11.28 3.63 -8.06
CA LEU A 110 10.35 2.52 -8.18
C LEU A 110 10.29 2.02 -9.63
N SER A 111 10.18 2.91 -10.62
CA SER A 111 10.16 2.51 -12.03
C SER A 111 11.39 1.68 -12.41
N LEU A 112 12.58 2.10 -11.96
CA LEU A 112 13.82 1.38 -12.21
C LEU A 112 13.82 -0.01 -11.56
N ARG A 113 13.33 -0.12 -10.32
CA ARG A 113 13.19 -1.40 -9.60
C ARG A 113 12.20 -2.36 -10.27
N LEU A 114 11.18 -1.83 -10.94
CA LEU A 114 10.18 -2.62 -11.68
C LEU A 114 10.61 -2.97 -13.11
N GLY A 115 11.88 -2.76 -13.46
CA GLY A 115 12.42 -3.05 -14.79
C GLY A 115 11.99 -2.02 -15.82
N TYR A 116 12.23 -0.73 -15.53
CA TYR A 116 11.98 0.39 -16.44
C TYR A 116 12.40 0.03 -17.88
N SER A 117 11.45 0.16 -18.80
CA SER A 117 11.64 -0.09 -20.23
C SER A 117 11.53 1.21 -21.02
N GLN A 118 11.49 1.12 -22.35
CA GLN A 118 11.48 2.29 -23.25
C GLN A 118 10.24 3.19 -23.08
N ARG A 119 9.16 2.71 -22.44
CA ARG A 119 7.96 3.49 -22.12
C ARG A 119 7.85 3.74 -20.61
N GLN A 120 7.48 4.96 -20.23
CA GLN A 120 7.32 5.38 -18.84
C GLN A 120 5.95 4.96 -18.28
N ILE A 121 5.74 3.65 -18.16
CA ILE A 121 4.44 3.07 -17.79
C ILE A 121 3.99 3.52 -16.39
N LEU A 122 4.89 3.55 -15.39
CA LEU A 122 4.51 3.92 -14.02
C LEU A 122 4.00 5.36 -13.93
N PRO A 123 4.70 6.40 -14.44
CA PRO A 123 4.17 7.76 -14.48
C PRO A 123 2.81 7.88 -15.18
N GLU A 124 2.62 7.18 -16.30
CA GLU A 124 1.34 7.17 -17.03
C GLU A 124 0.21 6.54 -16.21
N LEU A 125 0.49 5.42 -15.53
CA LEU A 125 -0.47 4.77 -14.64
C LEU A 125 -0.81 5.65 -13.44
N LEU A 126 0.19 6.26 -12.80
CA LEU A 126 -0.05 7.15 -11.67
C LEU A 126 -0.93 8.34 -12.09
N ALA A 127 -0.66 8.95 -13.25
CA ALA A 127 -1.49 10.05 -13.76
C ALA A 127 -2.92 9.61 -14.10
N LEU A 128 -3.10 8.38 -14.60
CA LEU A 128 -4.42 7.81 -14.85
C LEU A 128 -5.24 7.64 -13.56
N LEU A 129 -4.59 7.16 -12.50
CA LEU A 129 -5.21 6.83 -11.21
C LEU A 129 -5.33 8.01 -10.23
N ASP A 130 -4.62 9.12 -10.47
CA ASP A 130 -4.70 10.35 -9.65
C ASP A 130 -6.09 11.02 -9.75
N GLY A 131 -6.84 10.76 -10.83
CA GLY A 131 -8.16 11.35 -11.06
C GLY A 131 -9.30 10.47 -10.54
N GLU A 132 -10.01 10.92 -9.49
CA GLU A 132 -11.18 10.22 -8.92
C GLU A 132 -12.24 9.84 -9.97
N GLY A 133 -12.51 10.75 -10.93
CA GLY A 133 -13.46 10.49 -12.01
C GLY A 133 -13.00 9.37 -12.98
N ASN A 134 -11.69 9.18 -13.14
CA ASN A 134 -11.16 8.05 -13.90
C ASN A 134 -11.33 6.77 -13.11
N VAL A 135 -10.88 6.73 -11.86
CA VAL A 135 -10.99 5.57 -10.95
C VAL A 135 -12.42 5.05 -10.90
N ALA A 136 -13.38 5.93 -10.60
CA ALA A 136 -14.80 5.56 -10.54
C ALA A 136 -15.35 5.03 -11.87
N ARG A 137 -14.79 5.47 -13.02
CA ARG A 137 -15.17 4.94 -14.35
C ARG A 137 -14.57 3.55 -14.58
N LEU A 138 -13.34 3.31 -14.15
CA LEU A 138 -12.67 2.02 -14.29
C LEU A 138 -13.40 0.96 -13.45
N GLU A 139 -13.67 1.27 -12.19
CA GLU A 139 -14.41 0.40 -11.25
C GLU A 139 -15.80 0.07 -11.78
N ARG A 140 -16.58 1.07 -12.23
CA ARG A 140 -17.90 0.82 -12.84
C ARG A 140 -17.86 -0.07 -14.09
N SER A 141 -16.74 -0.09 -14.81
CA SER A 141 -16.63 -0.82 -16.07
C SER A 141 -16.33 -2.31 -15.89
N ALA A 142 -15.64 -2.69 -14.81
CA ALA A 142 -15.18 -4.06 -14.59
C ALA A 142 -15.39 -4.59 -13.16
N GLY A 143 -15.92 -3.79 -12.25
CA GLY A 143 -16.01 -4.09 -10.81
C GLY A 143 -14.67 -4.01 -10.08
N SER A 144 -13.55 -3.82 -10.80
CA SER A 144 -12.21 -3.68 -10.27
C SER A 144 -11.31 -2.91 -11.24
N ILE A 145 -10.43 -2.08 -10.69
CA ILE A 145 -9.42 -1.34 -11.46
C ILE A 145 -8.45 -2.31 -12.12
N PHE A 146 -7.91 -3.26 -11.36
CA PHE A 146 -6.98 -4.27 -11.85
C PHE A 146 -7.60 -5.13 -12.96
N GLU A 147 -8.86 -5.55 -12.80
CA GLU A 147 -9.58 -6.30 -13.83
C GLU A 147 -9.76 -5.50 -15.13
N TYR A 148 -10.09 -4.22 -15.01
CA TYR A 148 -10.13 -3.32 -16.17
C TYR A 148 -8.76 -3.21 -16.85
N LEU A 149 -7.70 -3.00 -16.06
CA LEU A 149 -6.33 -2.87 -16.57
C LEU A 149 -5.90 -4.15 -17.28
N ALA A 150 -6.11 -5.33 -16.69
CA ALA A 150 -5.71 -6.58 -17.32
C ALA A 150 -6.47 -6.86 -18.62
N LYS A 151 -7.71 -6.38 -18.75
CA LYS A 151 -8.50 -6.51 -19.98
C LYS A 151 -8.05 -5.53 -21.08
N SER A 152 -7.78 -4.27 -20.70
CA SER A 152 -7.64 -3.17 -21.67
C SER A 152 -6.19 -2.64 -21.80
N HIS A 153 -5.41 -2.75 -20.74
CA HIS A 153 -4.05 -2.20 -20.56
C HIS A 153 -3.15 -3.22 -19.84
N LEU A 154 -2.88 -4.36 -20.50
CA LEU A 154 -2.08 -5.46 -19.95
C LEU A 154 -0.72 -5.02 -19.39
N ASP A 155 -0.12 -4.00 -20.01
CA ASP A 155 1.11 -3.36 -19.55
C ASP A 155 0.97 -2.72 -18.16
N TYR A 156 -0.17 -2.08 -17.89
CA TYR A 156 -0.44 -1.44 -16.60
C TYR A 156 -0.73 -2.49 -15.52
N ALA A 157 -1.54 -3.50 -15.85
CA ALA A 157 -1.80 -4.61 -14.93
C ALA A 157 -0.52 -5.39 -14.60
N PHE A 158 0.33 -5.65 -15.60
CA PHE A 158 1.61 -6.33 -15.38
C PHE A 158 2.56 -5.48 -14.53
N LEU A 159 2.51 -4.15 -14.63
CA LEU A 159 3.24 -3.26 -13.75
C LEU A 159 2.75 -3.35 -12.29
N VAL A 160 1.43 -3.39 -12.06
CA VAL A 160 0.86 -3.59 -10.71
C VAL A 160 1.29 -4.93 -10.13
N TYR A 161 1.29 -5.99 -10.94
CA TYR A 161 1.81 -7.30 -10.55
C TYR A 161 3.29 -7.24 -10.12
N LYS A 162 4.17 -6.61 -10.92
CA LYS A 162 5.58 -6.41 -10.55
C LYS A 162 5.71 -5.59 -9.27
N ALA A 163 4.91 -4.55 -9.10
CA ALA A 163 4.91 -3.72 -7.90
C ALA A 163 4.52 -4.52 -6.64
N ARG A 164 3.54 -5.41 -6.75
CA ARG A 164 3.18 -6.32 -5.66
C ARG A 164 4.34 -7.23 -5.29
N LEU A 165 4.96 -7.91 -6.25
CA LEU A 165 6.14 -8.76 -6.00
C LEU A 165 7.25 -7.97 -5.29
N PHE A 166 7.50 -6.74 -5.75
CA PHE A 166 8.48 -5.85 -5.15
C PHE A 166 8.14 -5.52 -3.69
N PHE A 167 6.91 -5.11 -3.39
CA PHE A 167 6.53 -4.69 -2.04
C PHE A 167 6.34 -5.86 -1.05
N GLN A 168 6.17 -7.08 -1.56
CA GLN A 168 6.12 -8.32 -0.79
C GLN A 168 7.50 -8.99 -0.63
N ASP A 169 8.57 -8.33 -1.07
CA ASP A 169 9.95 -8.84 -1.05
C ASP A 169 10.14 -10.17 -1.83
N GLU A 170 9.28 -10.45 -2.81
CA GLU A 170 9.39 -11.61 -3.73
C GLU A 170 10.46 -11.37 -4.82
N THR A 171 11.69 -11.10 -4.40
CA THR A 171 12.78 -10.63 -5.26
C THR A 171 13.08 -11.59 -6.42
N ALA A 172 13.13 -12.90 -6.16
CA ALA A 172 13.40 -13.90 -7.21
C ALA A 172 12.30 -13.93 -8.28
N ALA A 173 11.04 -13.79 -7.89
CA ALA A 173 9.92 -13.75 -8.83
C ALA A 173 9.92 -12.45 -9.64
N LEU A 174 10.25 -11.32 -9.00
CA LEU A 174 10.37 -10.03 -9.68
C LEU A 174 11.50 -10.03 -10.71
N GLU A 175 12.68 -10.53 -10.33
CA GLU A 175 13.83 -10.62 -11.23
C GLU A 175 13.54 -11.53 -12.43
N GLU A 176 12.88 -12.66 -12.21
CA GLU A 176 12.41 -13.54 -13.29
C GLU A 176 11.43 -12.81 -14.21
N ALA A 177 10.42 -12.13 -13.65
CA ALA A 177 9.41 -11.40 -14.43
C ALA A 177 10.03 -10.29 -15.29
N ILE A 178 11.04 -9.58 -14.76
CA ILE A 178 11.77 -8.53 -15.50
C ILE A 178 12.66 -9.15 -16.58
N ARG A 179 13.44 -10.18 -16.24
CA ARG A 179 14.41 -10.79 -17.16
C ARG A 179 13.75 -11.50 -18.34
N SER A 180 12.60 -12.13 -18.10
CA SER A 180 11.88 -12.90 -19.12
C SER A 180 10.93 -12.06 -19.96
N GLU A 181 10.75 -10.76 -19.63
CA GLU A 181 9.91 -9.85 -20.39
C GLU A 181 10.48 -9.61 -21.81
N PRO A 182 9.71 -9.89 -22.89
CA PRO A 182 10.19 -9.70 -24.26
C PRO A 182 10.54 -8.24 -24.57
N SER A 183 11.74 -8.01 -25.11
CA SER A 183 12.22 -6.69 -25.52
C SER A 183 12.12 -6.46 -27.04
N GLY A 184 12.38 -5.23 -27.49
CA GLY A 184 12.40 -4.88 -28.93
C GLY A 184 11.24 -4.01 -29.40
N TYR A 185 11.28 -3.62 -30.68
CA TYR A 185 10.37 -2.67 -31.31
C TYR A 185 9.50 -3.32 -32.40
N GLY A 186 8.39 -2.67 -32.72
CA GLY A 186 7.46 -3.10 -33.78
C GLY A 186 6.38 -4.08 -33.31
N ASP A 187 5.50 -4.44 -34.25
CA ASP A 187 4.28 -5.19 -33.95
C ASP A 187 4.55 -6.59 -33.41
N ALA A 188 5.56 -7.29 -33.94
CA ALA A 188 5.92 -8.63 -33.46
C ALA A 188 6.38 -8.61 -32.00
N ALA A 189 7.25 -7.65 -31.63
CA ALA A 189 7.70 -7.48 -30.25
C ALA A 189 6.54 -7.07 -29.33
N TRP A 190 5.62 -6.24 -29.82
CA TRP A 190 4.41 -5.86 -29.08
C TRP A 190 3.47 -7.05 -28.84
N GLN A 191 3.22 -7.87 -29.85
CA GLN A 191 2.38 -9.08 -29.71
C GLN A 191 3.01 -10.09 -28.75
N ALA A 192 4.33 -10.29 -28.83
CA ALA A 192 5.08 -11.14 -27.91
C ALA A 192 4.94 -10.67 -26.45
N ARG A 193 5.10 -9.36 -26.20
CA ARG A 193 4.88 -8.77 -24.87
C ARG A 193 3.45 -8.97 -24.37
N ARG A 194 2.45 -8.68 -25.20
CA ARG A 194 1.03 -8.87 -24.82
C ARG A 194 0.70 -10.31 -24.49
N ALA A 195 1.24 -11.27 -25.24
CA ALA A 195 1.07 -12.69 -24.93
C ALA A 195 1.75 -13.03 -23.59
N PHE A 196 2.99 -12.59 -23.40
CA PHE A 196 3.76 -12.80 -22.18
C PHE A 196 3.05 -12.25 -20.93
N TRP A 197 2.61 -10.98 -20.96
CA TRP A 197 1.92 -10.34 -19.84
C TRP A 197 0.63 -11.07 -19.49
N ARG A 198 -0.16 -11.43 -20.50
CA ARG A 198 -1.42 -12.15 -20.30
C ARG A 198 -1.21 -13.51 -19.65
N THR A 199 -0.25 -14.30 -20.13
CA THR A 199 0.07 -15.61 -19.51
C THR A 199 0.46 -15.47 -18.04
N HIS A 200 1.27 -14.45 -17.70
CA HIS A 200 1.65 -14.20 -16.31
C HIS A 200 0.49 -13.73 -15.45
N LEU A 201 -0.33 -12.80 -15.95
CA LEU A 201 -1.50 -12.29 -15.25
C LEU A 201 -2.55 -13.39 -15.03
N ASP A 202 -2.78 -14.26 -16.01
CA ASP A 202 -3.70 -15.40 -15.88
C ASP A 202 -3.19 -16.40 -14.82
N ALA A 203 -1.89 -16.71 -14.82
CA ALA A 203 -1.29 -17.57 -13.80
C ALA A 203 -1.33 -16.95 -12.40
N TYR A 204 -1.10 -15.64 -12.31
CA TYR A 204 -1.20 -14.88 -11.06
C TYR A 204 -2.62 -14.91 -10.48
N ARG A 205 -3.63 -14.65 -11.32
CA ARG A 205 -5.05 -14.69 -10.93
C ARG A 205 -5.49 -16.05 -10.42
N ALA A 206 -5.08 -17.12 -11.11
CA ALA A 206 -5.41 -18.50 -10.72
C ALA A 206 -4.85 -18.89 -9.34
N ARG A 207 -3.83 -18.20 -8.82
CA ARG A 207 -3.27 -18.44 -7.48
C ARG A 207 -4.00 -17.66 -6.37
N ARG A 208 -4.83 -16.67 -6.74
CA ARG A 208 -5.52 -15.78 -5.79
C ARG A 208 -7.02 -16.08 -5.64
N THR A 209 -7.60 -16.85 -6.54
CA THR A 209 -8.91 -17.51 -6.39
C THR A 209 -8.80 -18.78 -5.57
#